data_AF-A0A2M8CLQ6-F1
#
_entry.id   AF-A0A2M8CLQ6-F1
#
_cell.length_a   1.000
_cell.length_b   1.000
_cell.length_c   1.000
_cell.angle_alpha   90.00
_cell.angle_beta   90.00
_cell.angle_gamma   90.00
#
_symmetry.space_group_name_H-M   'P 1'
#
loop_
_entity.id
_entity.type
_entity.pdbx_description
1 polymer ?
#
loop_
_entity_poly.entity_id
_entity_poly.type
_entity_poly.pdbx_seq_one_letter_code
_entity_poly.pdbx_strand_id
1 'polypeptide(L)' 'MENRIINILTENLGISTKKNSNPESFKWDSLKHITLMSVIEEEFDILLEPEEISEMLNYKDIVKVVKLKLTHTDQL' A
#
# COMPACT_ATOMS: atom_id res chain seq x y z
N MET A 1 1.20 12.13 2.49
CA MET A 1 1.52 10.68 2.43
C MET A 1 0.26 9.83 2.34
N GLU A 2 -0.61 9.81 3.36
CA GLU A 2 -1.85 8.99 3.31
C GLU A 2 -2.73 9.29 2.09
N ASN A 3 -2.97 10.56 1.78
CA ASN A 3 -3.71 10.93 0.57
C ASN A 3 -3.03 10.46 -0.74
N ARG A 4 -1.70 10.35 -0.77
CA ARG A 4 -0.98 9.84 -1.95
C ARG A 4 -1.15 8.33 -2.09
N ILE A 5 -1.08 7.59 -0.98
CA ILE A 5 -1.37 6.14 -0.96
C ILE A 5 -2.82 5.88 -1.39
N ILE A 6 -3.78 6.69 -0.93
CA ILE A 6 -5.18 6.62 -1.37
C ILE A 6 -5.32 6.87 -2.88
N ASN A 7 -4.60 7.86 -3.42
CA ASN A 7 -4.62 8.13 -4.86
C ASN A 7 -4.05 6.96 -5.67
N ILE A 8 -2.92 6.39 -5.27
CA ILE A 8 -2.32 5.22 -5.94
C ILE A 8 -3.30 4.05 -5.95
N LEU A 9 -3.98 3.80 -4.82
CA LEU A 9 -5.02 2.78 -4.72
C LEU A 9 -6.21 3.07 -5.63
N THR A 10 -6.62 4.33 -5.73
CA THR A 10 -7.74 4.75 -6.59
C THR A 10 -7.39 4.61 -8.08
N GLU A 11 -6.20 5.04 -8.46
CA GLU A 11 -5.71 5.07 -9.85
C GLU A 11 -5.37 3.66 -10.36
N ASN A 12 -4.75 2.81 -9.54
CA ASN A 12 -4.31 1.47 -9.96
C ASN A 12 -5.37 0.39 -9.75
N LEU A 13 -6.26 0.54 -8.76
CA LEU A 13 -7.27 -0.48 -8.44
C LEU A 13 -8.70 -0.04 -8.76
N GLY A 14 -8.92 1.20 -9.24
CA GLY A 14 -10.25 1.73 -9.56
C GLY A 14 -11.15 1.91 -8.33
N ILE A 15 -10.57 2.03 -7.13
CA ILE A 15 -11.31 2.09 -5.88
C ILE A 15 -11.90 3.49 -5.69
N SER A 16 -13.21 3.64 -5.85
CA SER A 16 -13.91 4.89 -5.53
C SER A 16 -13.81 5.17 -4.02
N THR A 17 -13.10 6.23 -3.65
CA THR A 17 -12.86 6.72 -2.28
C THR A 17 -14.10 7.31 -1.60
N LYS A 18 -15.26 6.66 -1.70
CA LYS A 18 -16.39 7.05 -0.86
C LYS A 18 -15.98 6.80 0.59
N LYS A 19 -15.89 7.90 1.33
CA LYS A 19 -15.51 8.08 2.76
C LYS A 19 -16.03 7.05 3.77
N ASN A 20 -16.88 6.11 3.39
CA ASN A 20 -17.52 5.09 4.24
C ASN A 20 -17.40 3.65 3.71
N SER A 21 -16.61 3.39 2.65
CA SER A 21 -16.30 2.02 2.27
C SER A 21 -15.33 1.47 3.31
N ASN A 22 -15.83 0.70 4.27
CA ASN A 22 -15.01 -0.01 5.23
C ASN A 22 -13.91 -0.78 4.46
N PRO A 23 -12.63 -0.35 4.51
CA PRO A 23 -11.56 -0.94 3.68
C PRO A 23 -11.14 -2.32 4.19
N GLU A 24 -11.84 -2.85 5.20
CA GLU A 24 -11.56 -4.11 5.91
C GLU A 24 -11.76 -5.38 5.05
N SER A 25 -12.27 -5.27 3.82
CA SER A 25 -12.41 -6.43 2.95
C SER A 25 -12.16 -6.06 1.48
N PHE A 26 -10.97 -5.55 1.18
CA PHE A 26 -10.49 -5.68 -0.20
C PHE A 26 -10.23 -7.17 -0.44
N LYS A 27 -11.06 -7.80 -1.28
CA LYS A 27 -10.73 -9.12 -1.83
C LYS A 27 -9.62 -8.92 -2.85
N TRP A 28 -8.39 -8.95 -2.36
CA TRP A 28 -7.20 -9.03 -3.19
C TRP A 28 -7.26 -10.33 -3.99
N ASP A 29 -7.29 -10.21 -5.31
CA ASP A 29 -6.76 -11.29 -6.14
C ASP A 29 -5.24 -11.22 -6.01
N SER A 30 -4.57 -12.34 -5.79
CA SER A 30 -3.14 -12.40 -5.42
C SER A 30 -2.25 -11.61 -6.39
N LEU A 31 -2.62 -11.58 -7.68
CA LEU A 31 -1.93 -10.80 -8.70
C LEU A 31 -2.07 -9.29 -8.47
N LYS A 32 -3.27 -8.81 -8.15
CA LYS A 32 -3.51 -7.37 -7.89
C LYS A 32 -2.79 -6.88 -6.65
N HIS A 33 -2.64 -7.75 -5.64
CA HIS A 33 -1.88 -7.45 -4.45
C HIS A 33 -0.42 -7.19 -4.77
N ILE A 34 0.22 -8.13 -5.45
CA ILE A 34 1.63 -8.03 -5.84
C ILE A 34 1.86 -6.82 -6.75
N THR A 35 1.00 -6.61 -7.75
CA THR A 35 1.09 -5.44 -8.63
C THR A 35 1.02 -4.13 -7.86
N LEU A 36 0.12 -4.01 -6.86
CA LEU A 36 0.06 -2.82 -6.04
C LEU A 36 1.34 -2.62 -5.22
N MET A 37 1.88 -3.69 -4.63
CA MET A 37 3.11 -3.58 -3.83
C MET A 37 4.26 -3.06 -4.68
N SER A 38 4.42 -3.57 -5.90
CA SER A 38 5.46 -3.07 -6.82
C SER A 38 5.29 -1.58 -7.19
N VAL A 39 4.06 -1.10 -7.36
CA VAL A 39 3.81 0.33 -7.60
C VAL A 39 4.15 1.18 -6.37
N ILE A 40 3.89 0.65 -5.17
CA ILE A 40 4.24 1.33 -3.91
C ILE A 40 5.76 1.40 -3.74
N GLU A 41 6.47 0.30 -4.03
CA GLU A 41 7.95 0.26 -4.01
C GLU A 41 8.54 1.33 -4.94
N GLU A 42 8.07 1.39 -6.19
CA GLU A 42 8.54 2.37 -7.17
C GLU A 42 8.22 3.82 -6.79
N GLU A 43 7.00 4.09 -6.30
CA GLU A 43 6.58 5.46 -5.98
C GLU A 43 7.32 6.04 -4.76
N PHE A 44 7.59 5.20 -3.75
CA PHE A 44 8.21 5.64 -2.49
C PHE A 44 9.71 5.34 -2.41
N ASP A 45 10.29 4.74 -3.45
CA ASP A 45 11.69 4.28 -3.50
C ASP A 45 12.04 3.40 -2.27
N ILE A 46 11.18 2.42 -2.00
CA ILE A 46 11.33 1.47 -0.90
C ILE A 46 11.39 0.03 -1.43
N LEU A 47 12.02 -0.86 -0.67
CA LEU A 47 12.00 -2.30 -0.91
C LEU A 47 11.12 -2.96 0.15
N LEU A 48 10.14 -3.73 -0.28
CA LEU A 48 9.24 -4.49 0.58
C LEU A 48 9.64 -5.97 0.57
N GLU A 49 9.87 -6.53 1.75
CA GLU A 49 10.15 -7.95 1.88
C GLU A 49 8.87 -8.79 1.70
N PRO A 50 8.97 -10.05 1.25
CA PRO A 50 7.82 -10.94 1.06
C PRO A 50 6.93 -11.06 2.30
N GLU A 51 7.53 -11.06 3.50
CA GLU A 51 6.82 -11.10 4.77
C GLU A 51 6.01 -9.82 4.99
N GLU A 52 6.58 -8.66 4.69
CA GLU A 52 5.89 -7.36 4.80
C GLU A 52 4.73 -7.26 3.83
N ILE A 53 4.93 -7.72 2.59
CA ILE A 53 3.85 -7.85 1.60
C ILE A 53 2.75 -8.75 2.15
N SER A 54 3.09 -9.90 2.75
CA SER A 54 2.08 -10.82 3.30
C SER A 54 1.26 -10.22 4.45
N GLU A 55 1.81 -9.25 5.19
CA GLU A 55 1.15 -8.54 6.29
C GLU A 55 0.29 -7.35 5.81
N MET A 56 0.44 -6.91 4.56
CA MET A 56 -0.24 -5.73 3.98
C MET A 56 -1.68 -6.06 3.50
N LEU A 57 -2.52 -6.57 4.40
CA LEU A 57 -3.85 -7.09 4.05
C LEU A 57 -4.92 -6.02 3.83
N ASN A 58 -4.72 -4.81 4.34
CA ASN A 58 -5.63 -3.71 4.15
C ASN A 58 -4.89 -2.36 4.04
N TYR A 59 -5.63 -1.31 3.70
CA TYR A 59 -5.08 0.04 3.55
C TYR A 59 -4.28 0.52 4.77
N LYS A 60 -4.72 0.22 5.99
CA LYS A 60 -4.04 0.67 7.21
C LYS A 60 -2.69 -0.03 7.37
N ASP A 61 -2.62 -1.32 7.04
CA ASP A 61 -1.37 -2.09 7.08
C ASP A 61 -0.37 -1.54 6.08
N ILE A 62 -0.83 -1.27 4.85
CA ILE A 62 -0.01 -0.67 3.79
C ILE A 62 0.58 0.67 4.25
N VAL A 63 -0.26 1.58 4.76
CA VAL A 63 0.19 2.89 5.25
C VAL A 63 1.20 2.74 6.38
N LYS A 64 1.00 1.78 7.27
CA LYS A 64 1.91 1.52 8.40
C LYS A 64 3.28 1.06 7.90
N VAL A 65 3.33 0.06 7.03
CA VAL A 65 4.60 -0.49 6.49
C VAL A 65 5.37 0.58 5.70
N VAL A 66 4.69 1.30 4.80
CA VAL A 66 5.31 2.38 4.01
C VAL A 66 5.90 3.46 4.92
N LYS A 67 5.16 3.89 5.95
CA LYS A 67 5.68 4.86 6.94
C LYS A 67 6.92 4.34 7.65
N LEU A 68 6.91 3.07 8.08
CA LEU A 68 8.04 2.46 8.76
C LEU A 68 9.29 2.45 7.86
N LYS A 69 9.16 2.04 6.60
CA LYS A 69 10.26 2.05 5.63
C LYS A 69 10.84 3.45 5.48
N LEU A 70 10.00 4.44 5.16
CA LEU A 70 10.44 5.82 4.96
C LEU A 70 11.16 6.41 6.18
N THR A 71 10.71 6.09 7.41
CA THR A 71 11.40 6.56 8.63
C THR A 71 12.75 5.91 8.89
N HIS A 72 13.00 4.71 8.35
CA HIS A 72 14.28 4.00 8.50
C HIS A 72 15.24 4.26 7.32
N THR A 73 14.73 4.71 6.17
CA THR A 73 15.56 5.06 5.00
C THR A 73 16.39 6.34 5.21
N ASP A 74 16.00 7.22 6.15
CA ASP A 74 16.74 8.45 6.50
C ASP A 74 18.05 8.23 7.30
N GLN A 75 18.50 6.97 7.51
CA GLN A 75 19.70 6.65 8.31
C GLN A 75 20.96 6.28 7.50
N LEU A 76 21.02 6.56 6.20
CA LEU A 76 22.21 6.32 5.36
C LEU A 76 22.82 7.60 4.78
#